data_AF-A0A0C9TG46-F1
#
_entry.id   AF-A0A0C9TG46-F1
#
_cell.length_a   1.000
_cell.length_b   1.000
_cell.length_c   1.000
_cell.angle_alpha   90.00
_cell.angle_beta   90.00
_cell.angle_gamma   90.00
#
_symmetry.space_group_name_H-M   'P 1'
#
loop_
_entity.id
_entity.type
_entity.pdbx_description
1 polymer ?
#
loop_
_entity_poly.entity_id
_entity_poly.type
_entity_poly.pdbx_seq_one_letter_code
_entity_poly.pdbx_strand_id
1 'polypeptide(L)'
;MSTPFTILFTTFMSFLVLAVSLPLSVLQARDVFVPPILYPDAGTVWIAGEYHDVTWDTSNAPVNITNKYGEIYLRNNSLIDFNYELASGFNILDGWVQIQVPDVPTGYAYSLVLFGDSGNDSPDFTILGE
;
A
#
# COMPACT_ATOMS: atom_id res chain seq x y z
N MET A 1 79.05 35.84 12.21
CA MET A 1 77.58 35.87 12.34
C MET A 1 77.09 34.44 12.15
N SER A 2 76.83 33.74 13.25
CA SER A 2 76.36 32.35 13.25
C SER A 2 74.84 32.32 13.13
N THR A 3 74.33 31.66 12.10
CA THR A 3 72.92 31.29 11.94
C THR A 3 72.55 30.17 12.92
N PRO A 4 71.32 30.14 13.44
CA PRO A 4 70.68 28.91 13.84
C PRO A 4 69.49 28.60 12.94
N PHE A 5 69.66 27.54 12.16
CA PHE A 5 68.77 26.39 12.11
C PHE A 5 67.38 26.56 12.77
N THR A 6 66.32 26.55 11.97
CA THR A 6 65.02 26.02 12.40
C THR A 6 64.34 25.39 11.18
N ILE A 7 64.51 24.08 11.06
CA ILE A 7 63.62 23.18 10.32
C ILE A 7 62.35 23.05 11.17
N LEU A 8 61.17 23.32 10.63
CA LEU A 8 59.95 22.56 10.96
C LEU A 8 58.84 22.90 9.96
N PHE A 9 58.59 22.05 8.97
CA PHE A 9 57.64 20.94 9.02
C PHE A 9 56.25 21.37 8.52
N THR A 10 55.95 20.89 7.32
CA THR A 10 54.62 20.69 6.73
C THR A 10 53.46 20.76 7.71
N THR A 11 52.53 21.70 7.50
CA THR A 11 51.15 21.53 7.97
C THR A 11 50.16 21.91 6.88
N PHE A 12 49.86 20.90 6.08
CA PHE A 12 48.61 20.71 5.35
C PHE A 12 47.45 20.91 6.36
N MET A 13 46.88 22.11 6.45
CA MET A 13 45.74 22.35 7.33
C MET A 13 44.48 21.88 6.61
N SER A 14 44.24 20.59 6.78
CA SER A 14 43.05 19.82 6.47
C SER A 14 41.76 20.56 6.83
N PHE A 15 40.88 20.72 5.84
CA PHE A 15 39.45 20.91 6.05
C PHE A 15 38.87 19.64 6.69
N LEU A 16 38.77 19.60 8.01
CA LEU A 16 37.97 18.58 8.68
C LEU A 16 36.52 19.08 8.75
N VAL A 17 35.75 18.84 7.68
CA VAL A 17 34.29 18.94 7.76
C VAL A 17 33.83 17.71 8.55
N LEU A 18 33.40 17.88 9.80
CA LEU A 18 32.56 16.88 10.44
C LEU A 18 31.22 16.90 9.71
N ALA A 19 31.08 16.06 8.69
CA ALA A 19 29.76 15.61 8.26
C ALA A 19 29.24 14.72 9.40
N VAL A 20 28.47 15.31 10.32
CA VAL A 20 27.65 14.53 11.24
C VAL A 20 26.65 13.79 10.37
N SER A 21 26.92 12.51 10.09
CA SER A 21 25.92 11.62 9.54
C SER A 21 24.89 11.43 10.64
N LEU A 22 23.69 12.01 10.46
CA LEU A 22 22.56 11.62 11.27
C LEU A 22 22.40 10.10 11.11
N PRO A 23 22.18 9.35 12.20
CA PRO A 23 21.96 7.93 12.08
C PRO A 23 20.71 7.73 11.20
N LEU A 24 20.88 7.09 10.04
CA LEU A 24 19.81 6.71 9.11
C LEU A 24 18.83 5.68 9.71
N SER A 25 18.90 5.43 11.02
CA SER A 25 18.06 4.50 11.78
C SER A 25 16.62 4.99 11.98
N VAL A 26 16.26 6.16 11.43
CA VAL A 26 14.85 6.57 11.26
C VAL A 26 14.51 6.72 9.77
N LEU A 27 15.03 5.84 8.92
CA LEU A 27 14.23 5.40 7.77
C LEU A 27 13.10 4.52 8.32
N GLN A 28 12.14 5.15 9.01
CA GLN A 28 10.84 4.53 9.25
C GLN A 28 10.34 4.13 7.86
N ALA A 29 10.20 2.82 7.62
CA ALA A 29 9.57 2.34 6.40
C ALA A 29 8.27 3.13 6.26
N ARG A 30 8.12 3.89 5.16
CA ARG A 30 6.94 4.71 4.97
C ARG A 30 5.71 3.83 5.14
N ASP A 31 4.72 4.41 5.81
CA ASP A 31 3.48 3.86 6.38
C ASP A 31 2.53 3.15 5.39
N VAL A 32 3.06 2.64 4.27
CA VAL A 32 2.32 2.01 3.17
C VAL A 32 1.76 0.67 3.62
N PHE A 33 0.46 0.67 3.90
CA PHE A 33 -0.29 -0.54 4.20
C PHE A 33 -0.91 -1.08 2.91
N VAL A 34 -0.47 -2.27 2.50
CA VAL A 34 -0.95 -3.00 1.31
C VAL A 34 -1.57 -4.32 1.79
N PRO A 35 -2.80 -4.32 2.34
CA PRO A 35 -3.42 -5.53 2.86
C PRO A 35 -3.77 -6.52 1.73
N PRO A 36 -3.27 -7.78 1.78
CA PRO A 36 -3.68 -8.81 0.85
C PRO A 36 -5.18 -9.12 0.98
N ILE A 37 -5.93 -9.02 -0.11
CA ILE A 37 -7.33 -9.49 -0.16
C ILE A 37 -7.32 -11.03 -0.06
N LEU A 38 -8.12 -11.57 0.85
CA LEU A 38 -8.28 -13.01 1.09
C LEU A 38 -9.54 -13.57 0.42
N TYR A 39 -10.61 -12.77 0.32
CA TYR A 39 -11.83 -13.08 -0.39
C TYR A 39 -12.40 -11.81 -1.02
N PRO A 40 -12.84 -11.81 -2.29
CA PRO A 40 -12.93 -12.96 -3.21
C PRO A 40 -11.56 -13.49 -3.67
N ASP A 41 -11.54 -14.76 -4.07
CA ASP A 41 -10.38 -15.47 -4.64
C ASP A 41 -10.65 -15.96 -6.07
N ALA A 42 -9.65 -16.58 -6.71
CA ALA A 42 -9.72 -17.00 -8.12
C ALA A 42 -10.81 -18.03 -8.46
N GLY A 43 -11.38 -18.73 -7.47
CA GLY A 43 -12.48 -19.67 -7.64
C GLY A 43 -13.85 -19.09 -7.31
N THR A 44 -13.90 -17.82 -6.89
CA THR A 44 -15.13 -17.19 -6.41
C THR A 44 -16.10 -16.92 -7.56
N VAL A 45 -17.38 -17.19 -7.28
CA VAL A 45 -18.50 -16.88 -8.17
C VAL A 45 -19.53 -16.09 -7.37
N TRP A 46 -19.79 -14.86 -7.78
CA TRP A 46 -20.80 -14.00 -7.20
C TRP A 46 -22.01 -13.87 -8.12
N ILE A 47 -23.19 -13.66 -7.53
CA ILE A 47 -24.41 -13.32 -8.26
C ILE A 47 -24.71 -11.84 -8.02
N ALA A 48 -25.02 -11.10 -9.09
CA ALA A 48 -25.39 -9.69 -9.00
C ALA A 48 -26.54 -9.46 -8.00
N GLY A 49 -26.42 -8.41 -7.19
CA GLY A 49 -27.39 -8.06 -6.15
C GLY A 49 -27.22 -8.77 -4.81
N GLU A 50 -26.44 -9.87 -4.73
CA GLU A 50 -26.12 -10.52 -3.46
C GLU A 50 -25.19 -9.67 -2.58
N TYR A 51 -25.18 -9.97 -1.28
CA TYR A 51 -24.25 -9.37 -0.33
C TYR A 51 -23.14 -10.35 0.01
N HIS A 52 -21.90 -9.86 0.00
CA HIS A 52 -20.70 -10.63 0.30
C HIS A 52 -19.78 -9.84 1.22
N ASP A 53 -19.13 -10.54 2.15
CA ASP A 53 -18.10 -9.93 3.01
C ASP A 53 -16.75 -10.04 2.31
N VAL A 54 -16.24 -8.92 1.82
CA VAL A 54 -14.85 -8.84 1.32
C VAL A 54 -13.92 -8.88 2.52
N THR A 55 -12.88 -9.70 2.47
CA THR A 55 -11.93 -9.87 3.59
C THR A 55 -10.49 -9.69 3.16
N TRP A 56 -9.64 -9.23 4.07
CA TRP A 56 -8.22 -9.02 3.84
C TRP A 56 -7.39 -9.24 5.11
N ASP A 57 -6.09 -9.48 4.92
CA ASP A 57 -5.16 -9.69 6.03
C ASP A 57 -4.66 -8.37 6.62
N THR A 58 -4.88 -8.19 7.92
CA THR A 58 -4.44 -7.03 8.70
C THR A 58 -3.24 -7.32 9.62
N SER A 59 -2.72 -8.54 9.61
CA SER A 59 -1.65 -9.00 10.52
C SER A 59 -0.35 -8.19 10.41
N ASN A 60 -0.09 -7.62 9.23
CA ASN A 60 1.10 -6.82 8.94
C ASN A 60 0.84 -5.30 8.91
N ALA A 61 -0.27 -4.83 9.52
CA ALA A 61 -0.57 -3.41 9.58
C ALA A 61 0.51 -2.62 10.34
N PRO A 62 0.98 -1.48 9.82
CA PRO A 62 1.92 -0.63 10.53
C PRO A 62 1.27 0.02 11.75
N VAL A 63 2.08 0.30 12.78
CA VAL A 63 1.60 0.96 14.01
C VAL A 63 1.03 2.34 13.72
N ASN A 64 1.66 3.06 12.79
CA ASN A 64 1.17 4.33 12.26
C ASN A 64 0.72 4.10 10.83
N ILE A 65 -0.53 4.46 10.53
CA ILE A 65 -1.11 4.38 9.19
C ILE A 65 -1.69 5.75 8.87
N THR A 66 -1.37 6.29 7.70
CA THR A 66 -1.70 7.68 7.36
C THR A 66 -3.15 7.79 6.90
N ASN A 67 -3.60 6.84 6.08
CA ASN A 67 -5.01 6.72 5.70
C ASN A 67 -5.63 5.39 6.18
N LYS A 68 -6.59 5.49 7.10
CA LYS A 68 -7.36 4.34 7.62
C LYS A 68 -8.68 4.12 6.90
N TYR A 69 -9.12 5.07 6.08
CA TYR A 69 -10.41 4.99 5.41
C TYR A 69 -10.22 4.21 4.12
N GLY A 70 -10.85 3.05 4.07
CA GLY A 70 -10.79 2.16 2.94
C GLY A 70 -11.87 2.44 1.90
N GLU A 71 -11.56 2.08 0.66
CA GLU A 71 -12.50 2.08 -0.46
C GLU A 71 -12.31 0.80 -1.27
N ILE A 72 -13.39 0.25 -1.82
CA ILE A 72 -13.35 -0.91 -2.71
C ILE A 72 -14.00 -0.53 -4.03
N TYR A 73 -13.29 -0.76 -5.12
CA TYR A 73 -13.82 -0.60 -6.48
C TYR A 73 -13.78 -1.92 -7.24
N LEU A 74 -14.78 -2.12 -8.09
CA LEU A 74 -14.79 -3.19 -9.06
C LEU A 74 -13.84 -2.86 -10.23
N ARG A 75 -13.10 -3.88 -10.66
CA ARG A 75 -12.27 -3.86 -11.87
C ARG A 75 -12.80 -4.89 -12.85
N ASN A 76 -12.59 -4.61 -14.13
CA ASN A 76 -12.87 -5.56 -15.21
C ASN A 76 -11.69 -5.55 -16.18
N ASN A 77 -11.13 -6.73 -16.49
CA ASN A 77 -9.94 -6.88 -17.32
C ASN A 77 -8.79 -5.97 -16.83
N SER A 78 -8.55 -5.96 -15.51
CA SER A 78 -7.54 -5.12 -14.85
C SER A 78 -7.74 -3.59 -14.96
N LEU A 79 -8.83 -3.11 -15.56
CA LEU A 79 -9.16 -1.69 -15.59
C LEU A 79 -10.09 -1.34 -14.43
N ILE A 80 -9.75 -0.29 -13.71
CA ILE A 80 -10.61 0.27 -12.65
C ILE A 80 -11.69 1.11 -13.31
N ASP A 81 -12.94 0.85 -12.95
CA ASP A 81 -14.06 1.74 -13.28
C ASP A 81 -14.54 2.44 -12.00
N PHE A 82 -14.20 3.72 -11.88
CA PHE A 82 -14.55 4.53 -10.71
C PHE A 82 -16.06 4.78 -10.56
N ASN A 83 -16.89 4.36 -11.51
CA ASN A 83 -18.34 4.38 -11.33
C ASN A 83 -18.86 3.20 -10.48
N TYR A 84 -18.02 2.18 -10.23
CA TYR A 84 -18.38 1.01 -9.43
C TYR A 84 -17.63 0.99 -8.09
N GLU A 85 -17.83 2.04 -7.29
CA GLU A 85 -17.48 2.01 -5.86
C GLU A 85 -18.45 1.06 -5.13
N LEU A 86 -17.92 0.01 -4.50
CA LEU A 86 -18.70 -1.02 -3.81
C LEU A 86 -18.87 -0.73 -2.31
N ALA A 87 -17.88 -0.08 -1.71
CA ALA A 87 -17.90 0.40 -0.34
C ALA A 87 -16.83 1.47 -0.13
N SER A 88 -17.08 2.41 0.78
CA SER A 88 -16.13 3.47 1.13
C SER A 88 -16.29 3.90 2.59
N GLY A 89 -15.23 4.49 3.15
CA GLY A 89 -15.24 5.09 4.48
C GLY A 89 -15.16 4.10 5.65
N PHE A 90 -14.98 2.80 5.38
CA PHE A 90 -14.76 1.79 6.41
C PHE A 90 -13.32 1.88 6.95
N ASN A 91 -13.10 1.33 8.15
CA ASN A 91 -11.75 1.26 8.70
C ASN A 91 -11.01 0.05 8.13
N ILE A 92 -9.90 0.30 7.41
CA ILE A 92 -9.11 -0.77 6.76
C ILE A 92 -8.47 -1.74 7.76
N LEU A 93 -8.45 -1.42 9.05
CA LEU A 93 -7.96 -2.33 10.08
C LEU A 93 -9.00 -3.34 10.57
N ASP A 94 -10.26 -3.21 10.15
CA ASP A 94 -11.33 -4.13 10.55
C ASP A 94 -11.18 -5.51 9.87
N GLY A 95 -10.46 -5.59 8.75
CA GLY A 95 -10.16 -6.83 8.04
C GLY A 95 -11.29 -7.34 7.15
N TRP A 96 -12.43 -6.66 7.14
CA TRP A 96 -13.56 -6.98 6.29
C TRP A 96 -14.49 -5.80 6.08
N VAL A 97 -15.28 -5.85 5.01
CA VAL A 97 -16.45 -5.00 4.79
C VAL A 97 -17.47 -5.76 3.96
N GLN A 98 -18.76 -5.59 4.28
CA GLN A 98 -19.83 -6.12 3.46
C GLN A 98 -20.11 -5.20 2.28
N ILE A 99 -20.24 -5.78 1.09
CA ILE A 99 -20.61 -5.08 -0.14
C ILE A 99 -21.87 -5.70 -0.75
N GLN A 100 -22.55 -4.94 -1.61
CA GLN A 100 -23.52 -5.49 -2.54
C GLN A 100 -22.87 -5.66 -3.91
N VAL A 101 -23.03 -6.84 -4.52
CA VAL A 101 -22.49 -7.11 -5.86
C VAL A 101 -23.27 -6.24 -6.86
N PRO A 102 -22.59 -5.42 -7.67
CA PRO A 102 -23.28 -4.53 -8.61
C PRO A 102 -23.93 -5.32 -9.73
N ASP A 103 -24.95 -4.73 -10.35
CA ASP A 103 -25.58 -5.27 -11.54
C ASP A 103 -24.67 -5.02 -12.76
N VAL A 104 -23.91 -6.05 -13.14
CA VAL A 104 -22.96 -6.04 -14.26
C VAL A 104 -23.12 -7.30 -15.10
N PRO A 105 -22.76 -7.27 -16.39
CA PRO A 105 -22.89 -8.46 -17.24
C PRO A 105 -22.10 -9.65 -16.72
N THR A 106 -22.57 -10.85 -17.05
CA THR A 106 -21.81 -12.07 -16.74
C THR A 106 -20.38 -11.99 -17.31
N GLY A 107 -19.38 -12.22 -16.46
CA GLY A 107 -17.97 -12.14 -16.82
C GLY A 107 -17.05 -12.84 -15.81
N TYR A 108 -15.82 -13.14 -16.25
CA TYR A 108 -14.84 -13.97 -15.53
C TYR A 108 -13.52 -13.26 -15.23
N ALA A 109 -13.43 -11.96 -15.57
CA ALA A 109 -12.23 -11.14 -15.42
C ALA A 109 -12.51 -9.95 -14.47
N TYR A 110 -13.38 -10.17 -13.48
CA TYR A 110 -13.66 -9.18 -12.44
C TYR A 110 -12.63 -9.31 -11.33
N SER A 111 -12.15 -8.20 -10.80
CA SER A 111 -11.31 -8.17 -9.60
C SER A 111 -11.69 -6.99 -8.73
N LEU A 112 -11.29 -7.00 -7.47
CA LEU A 112 -11.43 -5.85 -6.59
C LEU A 112 -10.08 -5.14 -6.46
N VAL A 113 -10.13 -3.82 -6.31
CA VAL A 113 -9.04 -3.07 -5.70
C VAL A 113 -9.50 -2.54 -4.35
N LEU A 114 -8.73 -2.83 -3.31
CA LEU A 114 -8.89 -2.28 -1.97
C LEU A 114 -7.90 -1.13 -1.80
N PHE A 115 -8.42 0.08 -1.66
CA PHE A 115 -7.66 1.29 -1.36
C PHE A 115 -7.66 1.63 0.13
N GLY A 116 -6.62 2.34 0.56
CA GLY A 116 -6.44 2.96 1.87
C GLY A 116 -5.19 3.83 1.86
N ASP A 117 -4.15 3.42 2.60
CA ASP A 117 -2.81 4.02 2.49
C ASP A 117 -2.10 3.65 1.16
N SER A 118 -2.46 2.47 0.62
CA SER A 118 -2.07 1.98 -0.71
C SER A 118 -3.23 1.23 -1.37
N GLY A 119 -2.98 0.63 -2.53
CA GLY A 119 -3.93 -0.24 -3.22
C GLY A 119 -3.46 -1.70 -3.24
N ASN A 120 -4.36 -2.65 -2.99
CA ASN A 120 -4.12 -4.06 -3.26
C ASN A 120 -5.25 -4.68 -4.08
N ASP A 121 -4.87 -5.54 -5.02
CA ASP A 121 -5.81 -6.21 -5.92
C ASP A 121 -6.14 -7.63 -5.47
N SER A 122 -7.37 -8.08 -5.73
CA SER A 122 -7.73 -9.49 -5.64
C SER A 122 -7.30 -10.23 -6.91
N PRO A 123 -7.28 -11.57 -6.90
CA PRO A 123 -7.34 -12.35 -8.14
C PRO A 123 -8.60 -12.04 -8.96
N ASP A 124 -8.57 -12.42 -10.23
CA ASP A 124 -9.76 -12.40 -11.09
C ASP A 124 -10.76 -13.48 -10.64
N PHE A 125 -12.05 -13.13 -10.61
CA PHE A 125 -13.16 -13.98 -10.22
C PHE A 125 -14.38 -13.76 -11.15
N THR A 126 -15.42 -14.56 -10.95
CA THR A 126 -16.64 -14.54 -11.79
C THR A 126 -17.77 -13.76 -11.12
N ILE A 127 -18.44 -12.90 -11.88
CA ILE A 127 -19.76 -12.35 -11.52
C ILE A 127 -20.77 -12.86 -12.55
N LEU A 128 -21.88 -13.40 -12.06
CA LEU A 128 -23.06 -13.78 -12.83
C LEU A 128 -24.09 -12.66 -12.71
N GLY A 129 -24.37 -11.99 -13.82
CA GLY A 129 -25.41 -10.98 -13.96
C GLY A 129 -26.02 -11.01 -15.35
N GLU A 130 -26.88 -10.03 -15.66
CA GLU A 130 -27.68 -9.98 -16.89
C GLU A 130 -26.89 -9.58 -18.15
#